data_AF-A0A317MMT8-F1
#
_entry.id   AF-A0A317MMT8-F1
#
_cell.length_a   1.000
_cell.length_b   1.000
_cell.length_c   1.000
_cell.angle_alpha   90.00
_cell.angle_beta   90.00
_cell.angle_gamma   90.00
#
_symmetry.space_group_name_H-M   'P 1'
#
loop_
_entity.id
_entity.type
_entity.pdbx_description
1 polymer ?
#
loop_
_entity_poly.entity_id
_entity_poly.type
_entity_poly.pdbx_seq_one_letter_code
_entity_poly.pdbx_strand_id
1 'polypeptide(L)'
;MKENGHEVVDAGPAVYDAVDDYPPFVLRAAEGVAKDPGSLGVVIGGSGNGEQIAANKVTGVRAALAWSEDTAKLAREHNDANVLGIGGRMHSLEEATRFVELFLATPYSDEERHTRRIAMLSDYERTGELPPLP
;
A
#
# COMPACT_ATOMS: atom_id res chain seq x y z
N MET A 1 14.45 2.93 -6.91
CA MET A 1 13.62 1.85 -7.51
C MET A 1 14.25 1.25 -8.76
N LYS A 2 14.26 1.93 -9.93
CA LYS A 2 14.89 1.38 -11.15
C LYS A 2 16.38 1.07 -10.96
N GLU A 3 17.11 1.94 -10.27
CA GLU A 3 18.52 1.74 -9.91
C GLU A 3 18.74 0.52 -8.99
N ASN A 4 17.71 0.11 -8.25
CA ASN A 4 17.73 -1.07 -7.37
C ASN A 4 17.20 -2.33 -8.08
N GLY A 5 17.01 -2.29 -9.41
CA GLY A 5 16.61 -3.44 -10.23
C GLY A 5 15.12 -3.73 -10.28
N HIS A 6 14.26 -2.85 -9.75
CA HIS A 6 12.81 -3.01 -9.84
C HIS A 6 12.26 -2.57 -11.20
N GLU A 7 11.33 -3.36 -11.75
CA GLU A 7 10.43 -2.90 -12.82
C GLU A 7 9.39 -1.95 -12.22
N VAL A 8 9.18 -0.79 -12.86
CA VAL A 8 8.32 0.27 -12.32
C VAL A 8 7.33 0.70 -13.38
N VAL A 9 6.04 0.59 -13.04
CA VAL A 9 4.92 1.13 -13.81
C VAL A 9 4.43 2.40 -13.11
N ASP A 10 4.43 3.52 -13.83
CA ASP A 10 3.94 4.79 -13.33
C ASP A 10 2.45 4.95 -13.68
N ALA A 11 1.59 5.02 -12.66
CA ALA A 11 0.14 5.21 -12.81
C ALA A 11 -0.26 6.69 -12.90
N GLY A 12 0.72 7.60 -12.84
CA GLY A 12 0.56 9.04 -12.83
C GLY A 12 0.45 9.64 -11.42
N PRO A 13 0.31 10.98 -11.33
CA PRO A 13 0.21 11.92 -12.45
C PRO A 13 1.54 12.08 -13.21
N ALA A 14 1.50 12.10 -14.54
CA ALA A 14 2.71 12.24 -15.38
C ALA A 14 3.23 13.69 -15.46
N VAL A 15 2.38 14.66 -15.08
CA VAL A 15 2.66 16.09 -15.10
C VAL A 15 2.15 16.68 -13.80
N TYR A 16 2.91 17.59 -13.21
CA TYR A 16 2.48 18.31 -12.01
C TYR A 16 1.30 19.25 -12.33
N ASP A 17 0.19 19.05 -11.64
CA ASP A 17 -0.93 19.97 -11.56
C ASP A 17 -1.25 20.20 -10.08
N ALA A 18 -1.19 21.44 -9.64
CA ALA A 18 -1.31 21.79 -8.21
C ALA A 18 -2.71 21.52 -7.64
N VAL A 19 -3.72 21.33 -8.51
CA VAL A 19 -5.12 21.11 -8.13
C VAL A 19 -5.66 19.78 -8.65
N ASP A 20 -4.79 18.84 -9.00
CA ASP A 20 -5.22 17.52 -9.41
C ASP A 20 -5.84 16.71 -8.25
N ASP A 21 -6.62 15.71 -8.65
CA ASP A 21 -7.30 14.80 -7.75
C ASP A 21 -6.53 13.48 -7.68
N TYR A 22 -6.16 13.04 -6.47
CA TYR A 22 -5.43 11.78 -6.28
C TYR A 22 -6.19 10.48 -6.67
N PRO A 23 -7.53 10.34 -6.54
CA PRO A 23 -8.19 9.04 -6.71
C PRO A 23 -7.98 8.37 -8.07
N PRO A 24 -8.06 9.08 -9.23
CA PRO A 24 -7.79 8.48 -10.53
C PRO A 24 -6.44 7.75 -10.65
N PHE A 25 -5.38 8.29 -10.05
CA PHE A 25 -4.04 7.71 -10.13
C PHE A 25 -3.89 6.56 -9.14
N VAL A 26 -4.36 6.78 -7.91
CA VAL A 26 -4.27 5.80 -6.83
C VAL A 26 -5.06 4.53 -7.14
N LEU A 27 -6.29 4.66 -7.65
CA LEU A 27 -7.11 3.51 -8.01
C LEU A 27 -6.48 2.71 -9.16
N ARG A 28 -5.80 3.35 -10.11
CA ARG A 28 -5.09 2.66 -11.20
C ARG A 28 -3.88 1.88 -10.69
N ALA A 29 -3.09 2.46 -9.79
CA ALA A 29 -1.97 1.77 -9.15
C ALA A 29 -2.48 0.54 -8.35
N ALA A 30 -3.51 0.75 -7.53
CA ALA A 30 -4.11 -0.30 -6.70
C ALA A 30 -4.74 -1.43 -7.54
N GLU A 31 -5.49 -1.11 -8.59
CA GLU A 31 -6.03 -2.10 -9.55
C GLU A 31 -4.93 -2.87 -10.29
N GLY A 32 -3.81 -2.20 -10.63
CA GLY A 32 -2.65 -2.85 -11.22
C GLY A 32 -2.07 -3.91 -10.29
N VAL A 33 -1.86 -3.56 -9.02
CA VAL A 33 -1.37 -4.48 -7.98
C VAL A 33 -2.32 -5.65 -7.76
N ALA A 34 -3.63 -5.40 -7.67
CA ALA A 34 -4.62 -6.45 -7.47
C ALA A 34 -4.66 -7.47 -8.63
N LYS A 35 -4.34 -7.04 -9.85
CA LYS A 35 -4.35 -7.88 -11.06
C LYS A 35 -3.04 -8.61 -11.33
N ASP A 36 -1.96 -8.24 -10.65
CA ASP A 36 -0.63 -8.83 -10.82
C ASP A 36 -0.11 -9.39 -9.49
N PRO A 37 -0.48 -10.64 -9.14
CA PRO A 37 -0.09 -11.26 -7.88
C PRO A 37 1.43 -11.30 -7.68
N GLY A 38 1.90 -10.75 -6.56
CA GLY A 38 3.32 -10.65 -6.23
C GLY A 38 3.93 -9.28 -6.55
N SER A 39 3.23 -8.42 -7.30
CA SER A 39 3.60 -7.01 -7.42
C SER A 39 3.28 -6.23 -6.14
N LEU A 40 3.94 -5.07 -5.98
CA LEU A 40 3.75 -4.14 -4.88
C LEU A 40 3.50 -2.74 -5.42
N GLY A 41 2.67 -1.96 -4.73
CA GLY A 41 2.34 -0.58 -5.10
C GLY A 41 2.81 0.45 -4.07
N VAL A 42 3.08 1.66 -4.54
CA VAL A 42 3.34 2.83 -3.69
C VAL A 42 2.44 3.96 -4.18
N VAL A 43 1.74 4.61 -3.25
CA VAL A 43 0.86 5.75 -3.53
C VAL A 43 1.27 6.93 -2.67
N ILE A 44 1.40 8.10 -3.28
CA ILE A 44 2.01 9.27 -2.65
C ILE A 44 1.04 10.45 -2.80
N GLY A 45 0.87 11.20 -1.71
CA GLY A 45 0.17 12.48 -1.76
C GLY A 45 0.65 13.40 -0.66
N GLY A 46 -0.18 14.37 -0.27
CA GLY A 46 0.19 15.34 0.78
C GLY A 46 0.48 14.64 2.11
N SER A 47 -0.51 13.91 2.64
CA SER A 47 -0.40 13.15 3.89
C SER A 47 -0.33 11.64 3.70
N GLY A 48 -0.66 11.13 2.51
CA GLY A 48 -0.74 9.70 2.23
C GLY A 48 -2.04 9.03 2.69
N ASN A 49 -2.85 9.70 3.53
CA ASN A 49 -4.08 9.13 4.08
C ASN A 49 -5.17 8.99 3.01
N GLY A 50 -5.44 10.06 2.24
CA GLY A 50 -6.45 10.00 1.19
C GLY A 50 -6.12 8.91 0.16
N GLU A 51 -4.84 8.80 -0.16
CA GLU A 51 -4.32 7.82 -1.11
C GLU A 51 -4.51 6.39 -0.59
N GLN A 52 -4.09 6.07 0.64
CA GLN A 52 -4.31 4.72 1.16
C GLN A 52 -5.79 4.40 1.40
N ILE A 53 -6.64 5.39 1.72
CA ILE A 53 -8.10 5.20 1.81
C ILE A 53 -8.67 4.81 0.44
N ALA A 54 -8.27 5.50 -0.63
CA ALA A 54 -8.72 5.19 -1.99
C ALA A 54 -8.19 3.82 -2.45
N ALA A 55 -6.92 3.51 -2.21
CA ALA A 55 -6.33 2.22 -2.58
C ALA A 55 -7.07 1.05 -1.91
N ASN A 56 -7.42 1.17 -0.62
CA ASN A 56 -8.19 0.16 0.12
C ASN A 56 -9.65 -0.01 -0.36
N LYS A 57 -10.13 0.78 -1.34
CA LYS A 57 -11.42 0.53 -2.00
C LYS A 57 -11.34 -0.49 -3.13
N VAL A 58 -10.13 -0.81 -3.59
CA VAL A 58 -9.91 -1.82 -4.63
C VAL A 58 -9.90 -3.19 -3.98
N THR A 59 -10.74 -4.09 -4.50
CA THR A 59 -10.85 -5.46 -3.98
C THR A 59 -9.51 -6.18 -4.03
N GLY A 60 -9.13 -6.80 -2.91
CA GLY A 60 -7.85 -7.53 -2.77
C GLY A 60 -6.64 -6.65 -2.46
N VAL A 61 -6.83 -5.33 -2.30
CA VAL A 61 -5.77 -4.41 -1.87
C VAL A 61 -5.79 -4.23 -0.36
N ARG A 62 -4.61 -4.32 0.24
CA ARG A 62 -4.32 -3.95 1.62
C ARG A 62 -3.28 -2.84 1.61
N ALA A 63 -3.75 -1.60 1.70
CA ALA A 63 -2.90 -0.42 1.69
C ALA A 63 -2.62 0.10 3.11
N ALA A 64 -1.35 0.10 3.50
CA ALA A 64 -0.89 0.65 4.78
C ALA A 64 -0.34 2.07 4.62
N LEU A 65 -0.41 2.91 5.66
CA LEU A 65 0.28 4.20 5.70
C LEU A 65 1.63 4.04 6.40
N ALA A 66 2.72 4.35 5.72
CA ALA A 66 4.04 4.43 6.34
C ALA A 66 4.35 5.85 6.80
N TRP A 67 4.80 5.99 8.04
CA TRP A 67 5.26 7.24 8.64
C TRP A 67 6.52 7.05 9.50
N SER A 68 7.11 5.86 9.46
CA SER A 68 8.35 5.46 10.12
C SER A 68 8.91 4.19 9.48
N GLU A 69 10.19 3.88 9.72
CA GLU A 69 10.78 2.61 9.27
C GLU A 69 10.03 1.39 9.80
N ASP A 70 9.60 1.44 11.07
CA ASP A 70 8.86 0.34 11.70
C ASP A 70 7.51 0.12 11.03
N THR A 71 6.78 1.19 10.72
CA THR A 71 5.46 1.04 10.07
C THR A 71 5.58 0.55 8.64
N ALA A 72 6.67 0.89 7.92
CA ALA A 72 6.96 0.33 6.61
C ALA A 72 7.24 -1.19 6.65
N LYS A 73 8.01 -1.66 7.64
CA LYS A 73 8.29 -3.10 7.85
C LYS A 73 7.04 -3.86 8.30
N LEU A 74 6.37 -3.35 9.32
CA LEU A 74 5.17 -3.97 9.91
C LEU A 74 4.02 -4.05 8.90
N ALA A 75 3.94 -3.12 7.94
CA ALA A 75 3.00 -3.19 6.84
C ALA A 75 3.15 -4.51 6.05
N ARG A 76 4.38 -4.92 5.75
CA ARG A 76 4.64 -6.22 5.13
C ARG A 76 4.49 -7.36 6.12
N GLU A 77 5.22 -7.34 7.22
CA GLU A 77 5.34 -8.47 8.15
C GLU A 77 3.98 -8.90 8.72
N HIS A 78 3.13 -7.96 9.13
CA HIS A 78 1.91 -8.27 9.88
C HIS A 78 0.63 -8.21 9.05
N ASN A 79 0.59 -7.35 8.03
CA ASN A 79 -0.64 -7.07 7.28
C ASN A 79 -0.59 -7.65 5.87
N ASP A 80 0.56 -8.19 5.46
CA ASP A 80 0.86 -8.54 4.08
C ASP A 80 0.36 -7.43 3.12
N ALA A 81 0.63 -6.17 3.47
CA ALA A 81 0.16 -5.03 2.70
C ALA A 81 0.82 -5.06 1.32
N ASN A 82 0.02 -5.01 0.26
CA ASN A 82 0.49 -4.99 -1.13
C ASN A 82 0.57 -3.56 -1.70
N VAL A 83 0.08 -2.56 -0.95
CA VAL A 83 0.25 -1.14 -1.30
C VAL A 83 0.75 -0.36 -0.08
N LEU A 84 1.67 0.58 -0.30
CA LEU A 84 2.17 1.51 0.70
C LEU A 84 1.76 2.96 0.36
N GLY A 85 1.07 3.62 1.28
CA GLY A 85 0.80 5.05 1.25
C GLY A 85 1.92 5.83 1.96
N ILE A 86 2.35 6.96 1.38
CA ILE A 86 3.33 7.87 1.99
C ILE A 86 2.87 9.33 1.86
N GLY A 87 3.03 10.10 2.94
CA GLY A 87 2.83 11.54 2.92
C GLY A 87 4.09 12.29 2.47
N GLY A 88 4.11 12.75 1.22
CA GLY A 88 5.24 13.50 0.66
C GLY A 88 5.51 14.86 1.33
N ARG A 89 4.54 15.42 2.07
CA ARG A 89 4.73 16.66 2.86
C ARG A 89 5.15 16.39 4.31
N MET A 90 5.23 15.11 4.72
CA MET A 90 5.46 14.71 6.11
C MET A 90 6.90 14.29 6.39
N HIS A 91 7.69 14.06 5.34
CA HIS A 91 9.00 13.45 5.44
C HIS A 91 9.97 14.11 4.45
N SER A 92 11.26 14.01 4.75
CA SER A 92 12.29 14.25 3.75
C SER A 92 12.24 13.19 2.63
N LEU A 93 12.83 13.50 1.48
CA LEU A 93 12.95 12.54 0.38
C LEU A 93 13.73 11.29 0.79
N GLU A 94 14.76 11.44 1.62
CA GLU A 94 15.59 10.35 2.14
C GLU A 94 14.76 9.39 3.01
N GLU A 95 14.01 9.93 3.98
CA GLU A 95 13.11 9.12 4.83
C GLU A 95 12.03 8.41 4.02
N ALA A 96 11.36 9.13 3.10
CA ALA A 96 10.33 8.54 2.26
C ALA A 96 10.89 7.41 1.37
N THR A 97 12.07 7.62 0.78
CA THR A 97 12.76 6.59 -0.04
C THR A 97 13.08 5.37 0.81
N ARG A 98 13.62 5.60 2.01
CA ARG A 98 13.95 4.56 2.98
C ARG A 98 12.74 3.71 3.37
N PHE A 99 11.57 4.32 3.56
CA PHE A 99 10.33 3.59 3.84
C PHE A 99 9.91 2.68 2.69
N VAL A 100 10.02 3.16 1.44
CA VAL A 100 9.71 2.31 0.27
C VAL A 100 10.70 1.16 0.16
N GLU A 101 12.00 1.40 0.35
CA GLU A 101 13.01 0.34 0.30
C GLU A 101 12.75 -0.76 1.33
N LEU A 102 12.41 -0.37 2.56
CA LEU A 102 12.02 -1.32 3.60
C LEU A 102 10.79 -2.12 3.21
N PHE A 103 9.74 -1.45 2.75
CA PHE A 103 8.51 -2.10 2.32
C PHE A 103 8.73 -3.09 1.17
N LEU A 104 9.60 -2.77 0.21
CA LEU A 104 9.90 -3.68 -0.90
C LEU A 104 10.79 -4.85 -0.50
N ALA A 105 11.71 -4.65 0.45
CA ALA A 105 12.66 -5.68 0.87
C ALA A 105 12.10 -6.61 1.97
N THR A 106 11.15 -6.16 2.77
CA THR A 106 10.61 -6.94 3.88
C THR A 106 9.60 -7.98 3.40
N PRO A 107 9.85 -9.29 3.64
CA PRO A 107 8.88 -10.34 3.34
C PRO A 107 7.71 -10.33 4.31
N TYR A 108 6.59 -10.92 3.90
CA TYR A 108 5.53 -11.26 4.85
C TYR A 108 6.03 -12.31 5.85
N SER A 109 5.54 -12.24 7.10
CA SER A 109 6.03 -13.12 8.18
C SER A 109 5.48 -14.55 8.13
N ASP A 110 4.39 -14.78 7.38
CA ASP A 110 3.66 -16.04 7.33
C ASP A 110 3.14 -16.56 8.69
N GLU A 111 3.12 -15.73 9.74
CA GLU A 111 2.63 -16.20 11.03
C GLU A 111 1.12 -16.45 11.02
N GLU A 112 0.70 -17.58 11.59
CA GLU A 112 -0.70 -18.03 11.57
C GLU A 112 -1.70 -16.99 12.09
N ARG A 113 -1.31 -16.22 13.13
CA ARG A 113 -2.17 -15.16 13.68
C ARG A 113 -2.46 -14.04 12.69
N HIS A 114 -1.48 -13.70 11.83
CA HIS A 114 -1.60 -12.64 10.83
C HIS A 114 -2.42 -13.15 9.65
N THR A 115 -2.12 -14.36 9.17
CA THR A 115 -2.85 -15.01 8.08
C THR A 115 -4.32 -15.19 8.42
N ARG A 116 -4.64 -15.61 9.65
CA ARG A 116 -6.03 -15.73 10.12
C ARG A 116 -6.79 -14.41 10.09
N ARG A 117 -6.15 -13.30 10.49
CA ARG A 117 -6.76 -11.96 10.50
C ARG A 117 -6.97 -11.44 9.07
N ILE A 118 -6.01 -11.67 8.18
CA ILE A 118 -6.13 -11.32 6.77
C ILE A 118 -7.28 -12.11 6.13
N ALA A 119 -7.40 -13.40 6.42
CA ALA A 119 -8.52 -14.21 5.94
C ALA A 119 -9.89 -13.66 6.40
N MET A 120 -10.02 -13.25 7.66
CA MET A 120 -11.24 -12.61 8.16
C MET A 120 -11.59 -11.33 7.39
N LEU A 121 -10.58 -10.48 7.09
CA LEU A 121 -10.78 -9.26 6.30
C LEU A 121 -11.18 -9.58 4.86
N SER A 122 -10.52 -10.54 4.22
CA SER A 122 -10.84 -10.97 2.85
C SER A 122 -12.24 -11.58 2.75
N ASP A 123 -12.68 -12.32 3.76
CA ASP A 123 -14.04 -12.85 3.81
C ASP A 123 -15.07 -11.72 3.95
N TYR A 124 -14.85 -10.77 4.87
CA TYR A 124 -15.71 -9.59 4.98
C TYR A 124 -15.76 -8.77 3.68
N GLU A 125 -14.62 -8.58 3.01
CA GLU A 125 -14.55 -7.87 1.73
C GLU A 125 -15.41 -8.54 0.65
N ARG A 126 -15.43 -9.88 0.63
CA ARG A 126 -16.19 -10.67 -0.35
C ARG A 126 -17.68 -10.76 -0.04
N THR A 127 -18.06 -10.87 1.23
CA THR A 127 -19.43 -11.20 1.64
C THR A 127 -20.18 -10.05 2.30
N GLY A 128 -19.47 -9.09 2.89
CA GLY A 128 -20.03 -8.06 3.77
C GLY A 128 -20.46 -8.58 5.16
N GLU A 129 -20.22 -9.84 5.47
CA GLU A 129 -20.62 -10.46 6.74
C GLU A 129 -19.55 -10.26 7.81
N LEU A 130 -19.97 -9.83 9.01
CA LEU A 130 -19.06 -9.62 10.13
C LEU A 130 -18.57 -10.97 10.71
N PRO A 131 -17.27 -11.13 11.01
CA PRO A 131 -16.81 -12.28 11.77
C PRO A 131 -17.41 -12.28 13.18
N PRO A 132 -17.64 -13.45 13.80
CA PRO A 132 -18.21 -13.53 15.14
C PRO A 132 -17.32 -12.87 16.19
N LEU A 133 -17.93 -12.30 17.23
CA LEU A 133 -17.20 -11.87 18.44
C LEU A 133 -16.68 -13.11 19.21
N PRO A 134 -15.51 -13.02 19.88
CA PRO A 134 -14.98 -14.09 20.72
C PRO A 134 -15.89 -14.49 21.90
#